data_AF-A0A7L4M3R2-F1
#
_entry.id   AF-A0A7L4M3R2-F1
#
_cell.length_a   1.000
_cell.length_b   1.000
_cell.length_c   1.000
_cell.angle_alpha   90.00
_cell.angle_beta   90.00
_cell.angle_gamma   90.00
#
_symmetry.space_group_name_H-M   'P 1'
#
loop_
_entity.id
_entity.type
_entity.pdbx_description
1 polymer ?
#
loop_
_entity_poly.entity_id
_entity_poly.type
_entity_poly.pdbx_seq_one_letter_code
_entity_poly.pdbx_strand_id
1 'polypeptide(L)'
;MGRPWQALRALWLRLLGPEKELVGTDQFGNKYYRVPKHETRAGQIIPERRFVEAINRQAYQYEMGDFPTEWEAWIRKKRNDPPTIEEILKNENYREEIKQKIKDVSEKDKLLQAKEYKEGLVAKPVHTQVKGHASAPYYGKKEPSQDPTSTASTFQPGSWMPPGSGSGHNK
;
A
#
# COMPACT_ATOMS: atom_id res chain seq x y z
N MET A 1 49.89 4.09 16.01
CA MET A 1 48.99 3.63 14.93
C MET A 1 48.98 4.67 13.81
N GLY A 2 50.08 4.89 13.09
CA GLY A 2 50.39 4.19 11.83
C GLY A 2 49.94 5.02 10.60
N ARG A 3 50.68 6.08 10.25
CA ARG A 3 50.50 6.88 9.01
C ARG A 3 50.23 6.08 7.71
N PRO A 4 50.85 4.92 7.45
CA PRO A 4 50.54 4.14 6.23
C PRO A 4 49.11 3.59 6.23
N TRP A 5 48.56 3.27 7.41
CA TRP A 5 47.21 2.75 7.54
C TRP A 5 46.15 3.81 7.22
N GLN A 6 46.42 5.08 7.55
CA GLN A 6 45.58 6.21 7.18
C GLN A 6 45.59 6.47 5.66
N ALA A 7 46.76 6.34 5.02
CA ALA A 7 46.88 6.48 3.57
C ALA A 7 46.15 5.36 2.82
N LEU A 8 46.28 4.10 3.29
CA LEU A 8 45.52 2.97 2.75
C LEU A 8 44.02 3.18 2.92
N ARG A 9 43.56 3.61 4.09
CA ARG A 9 42.14 3.90 4.34
C ARG A 9 41.60 4.98 3.40
N ALA A 10 42.35 6.07 3.20
CA ALA A 10 41.98 7.13 2.27
C ALA A 10 41.93 6.65 0.81
N LEU A 11 42.85 5.77 0.42
CA LEU A 11 42.88 5.17 -0.91
C LEU A 11 41.68 4.23 -1.13
N TRP A 12 41.31 3.45 -0.11
CA TRP A 12 40.12 2.58 -0.12
C TRP A 12 38.81 3.38 -0.20
N LEU A 13 38.66 4.43 0.61
CA LEU A 13 37.54 5.37 0.54
C LEU A 13 37.36 5.98 -0.86
N ARG A 14 38.47 6.28 -1.54
CA ARG A 14 38.48 6.86 -2.87
C ARG A 14 38.16 5.86 -3.99
N LEU A 15 38.47 4.57 -3.79
CA LEU A 15 38.27 3.51 -4.79
C LEU A 15 36.92 2.81 -4.66
N LEU A 16 36.49 2.50 -3.44
CA LEU A 16 35.29 1.69 -3.15
C LEU A 16 34.15 2.49 -2.52
N GLY A 17 34.42 3.72 -2.08
CA GLY A 17 33.48 4.52 -1.31
C GLY A 17 33.56 4.26 0.20
N PRO A 18 32.81 5.02 1.00
CA PRO A 18 32.75 4.85 2.45
C PRO A 18 32.09 3.53 2.83
N GLU A 19 32.59 2.98 3.93
CA GLU A 19 32.02 1.79 4.56
C GLU A 19 30.58 2.07 5.03
N LYS A 20 29.72 1.05 4.92
CA LYS A 20 28.35 1.13 5.44
C LYS A 20 28.38 1.12 6.97
N GLU A 21 27.75 2.11 7.59
CA GLU A 21 27.60 2.23 9.04
C GLU A 21 26.39 1.41 9.49
N LEU A 22 26.57 0.45 10.42
CA LEU A 22 25.44 -0.24 11.05
C LEU A 22 24.78 0.71 12.05
N VAL A 23 23.53 1.06 11.79
CA VAL A 23 22.78 2.01 12.60
C VAL A 23 21.98 1.31 13.69
N GLY A 24 21.36 0.18 13.36
CA GLY A 24 20.55 -0.54 14.32
C GLY A 24 19.98 -1.84 13.77
N THR A 25 19.31 -2.55 14.66
CA THR A 25 18.65 -3.82 14.37
C THR A 25 17.21 -3.79 14.81
N ASP A 26 16.38 -4.51 14.07
CA ASP A 26 14.96 -4.64 14.33
C ASP A 26 14.61 -5.77 15.31
N GLN A 27 13.35 -5.79 15.77
CA GLN A 27 12.71 -6.91 16.45
C GLN A 27 12.77 -8.20 15.60
N PHE A 28 12.65 -8.07 14.28
CA PHE A 28 12.76 -9.19 13.33
C PHE A 28 14.21 -9.59 13.00
N GLY A 29 15.20 -8.92 13.60
CA GLY A 29 16.62 -9.13 13.34
C GLY A 29 17.15 -8.46 12.06
N ASN A 30 16.31 -7.71 11.34
CA ASN A 30 16.75 -6.95 10.17
C ASN A 30 17.82 -5.92 10.56
N LYS A 31 18.85 -5.76 9.72
CA LYS A 31 19.95 -4.81 9.98
C LYS A 31 19.82 -3.58 9.10
N TYR A 32 19.95 -2.41 9.70
CA TYR A 32 19.81 -1.13 9.00
C TYR A 32 21.15 -0.43 8.87
N TYR A 33 21.45 0.01 7.66
CA TYR A 33 22.72 0.62 7.31
C TYR A 33 22.56 2.04 6.76
N ARG A 34 23.54 2.89 7.08
CA ARG A 34 23.71 4.22 6.50
C ARG A 34 25.02 4.29 5.74
N VAL A 35 24.97 4.83 4.53
CA VAL A 35 26.15 5.18 3.75
C VAL A 35 26.19 6.70 3.65
N PRO A 36 27.21 7.37 4.22
CA PRO A 36 27.29 8.82 4.20
C PRO A 36 27.49 9.35 2.77
N LYS A 37 27.13 10.63 2.59
CA LYS A 37 27.39 11.36 1.35
C LYS A 37 28.89 11.35 1.07
N HIS A 38 29.27 10.98 -0.15
CA HIS A 38 30.66 10.94 -0.58
C HIS A 38 30.79 11.28 -2.06
N GLU A 39 32.01 11.56 -2.48
CA GLU A 39 32.35 11.92 -3.84
C GLU A 39 33.06 10.76 -4.53
N THR A 40 32.58 10.39 -5.70
CA THR A 40 33.25 9.41 -6.56
C THR A 40 34.49 10.06 -7.18
N ARG A 41 35.48 9.25 -7.58
CA ARG A 41 36.66 9.72 -8.32
C ARG A 41 36.31 10.59 -9.54
N ALA A 42 35.18 10.32 -10.19
CA ALA A 42 34.68 11.08 -11.34
C ALA A 42 34.06 12.46 -10.97
N GLY A 43 34.13 12.89 -9.71
CA GLY A 43 33.55 14.13 -9.23
C GLY A 43 32.03 14.09 -9.01
N GLN A 44 31.41 12.92 -9.18
CA GLN A 44 29.98 12.75 -8.93
C GLN A 44 29.71 12.67 -7.43
N ILE A 45 28.80 13.52 -6.94
CA ILE A 45 28.37 13.53 -5.55
C ILE A 45 27.27 12.47 -5.37
N ILE A 46 27.58 11.40 -4.62
CA ILE A 46 26.60 10.38 -4.27
C ILE A 46 25.90 10.82 -2.98
N PRO A 47 24.56 10.97 -2.97
CA PRO A 47 23.83 11.35 -1.76
C PRO A 47 23.90 10.23 -0.72
N GLU A 48 23.64 10.58 0.54
CA GLU A 48 23.51 9.61 1.63
C GLU A 48 22.49 8.53 1.24
N ARG A 49 22.81 7.25 1.48
CA ARG A 49 21.90 6.13 1.24
C ARG A 49 21.59 5.42 2.55
N ARG A 50 20.34 5.03 2.72
CA ARG A 50 19.85 4.23 3.84
C ARG A 50 19.17 3.00 3.27
N PHE A 51 19.51 1.83 3.78
CA PHE A 51 18.92 0.58 3.29
C PHE A 51 18.93 -0.49 4.39
N VAL A 52 18.20 -1.57 4.12
CA VAL A 52 18.04 -2.72 5.03
C VAL A 52 18.67 -3.95 4.41
N GLU A 53 19.31 -4.76 5.26
CA GLU A 53 19.70 -6.13 4.94
C GLU A 53 18.80 -7.07 5.74
N ALA A 54 17.84 -7.68 5.02
CA ALA A 54 16.94 -8.66 5.60
C ALA A 54 17.67 -10.00 5.75
N ILE A 55 17.48 -10.68 6.89
CA ILE A 55 18.18 -11.96 7.17
C ILE A 55 17.62 -13.09 6.30
N ASN A 56 16.29 -13.17 6.18
CA ASN A 56 15.61 -14.34 5.62
C ASN A 56 14.90 -14.09 4.29
N ARG A 57 15.00 -12.89 3.72
CA ARG A 57 14.25 -12.51 2.50
C ARG A 57 15.16 -11.98 1.41
N GLN A 58 14.80 -12.32 0.18
CA GLN A 58 15.46 -11.82 -1.01
C GLN A 58 14.93 -10.41 -1.31
N ALA A 59 15.79 -9.52 -1.83
CA ALA A 59 15.48 -8.09 -1.97
C ALA A 59 14.23 -7.77 -2.82
N TYR A 60 13.79 -8.69 -3.68
CA TYR A 60 12.64 -8.52 -4.56
C TYR A 60 11.32 -9.03 -3.96
N GLN A 61 11.36 -9.76 -2.84
CA GLN A 61 10.16 -10.27 -2.15
C GLN A 61 9.73 -9.27 -1.06
N TYR A 62 9.46 -8.05 -1.49
CA TYR A 62 8.98 -7.00 -0.58
C TYR A 62 7.47 -7.11 -0.39
N GLU A 63 7.03 -7.37 0.84
CA GLU A 63 5.62 -7.25 1.23
C GLU A 63 5.41 -6.08 2.19
N MET A 64 4.27 -5.40 2.05
CA MET A 64 3.91 -4.28 2.91
C MET A 64 3.60 -4.81 4.32
N GLY A 65 4.49 -4.54 5.26
CA GLY A 65 4.42 -5.04 6.64
C GLY A 65 5.65 -5.81 7.11
N ASP A 66 6.61 -6.09 6.22
CA ASP A 66 7.84 -6.80 6.56
C ASP A 66 8.81 -6.01 7.44
N PHE A 67 8.67 -4.67 7.43
CA PHE A 67 9.49 -3.76 8.20
C PHE A 67 8.59 -2.89 9.07
N PRO A 68 9.01 -2.54 10.30
CA PRO A 68 8.37 -1.52 11.09
C PRO A 68 8.30 -0.21 10.32
N THR A 69 7.18 0.48 10.48
CA THR A 69 6.87 1.71 9.75
C THR A 69 7.86 2.84 10.09
N GLU A 70 8.41 2.81 11.29
CA GLU A 70 9.40 3.76 11.80
C GLU A 70 10.72 3.64 11.03
N TRP A 71 11.17 2.40 10.80
CA TRP A 71 12.36 2.11 10.01
C TRP A 71 12.15 2.44 8.52
N GLU A 72 10.96 2.18 7.99
CA GLU A 72 10.59 2.58 6.63
C GLU A 72 10.66 4.10 6.46
N ALA A 73 10.15 4.87 7.44
CA ALA A 73 10.21 6.32 7.44
C ALA A 73 11.66 6.83 7.50
N TRP A 74 12.53 6.18 8.27
CA TRP A 74 13.94 6.51 8.35
C TRP A 74 14.69 6.22 7.04
N ILE A 75 14.47 5.06 6.41
CA ILE A 75 15.05 4.71 5.10
C ILE A 75 14.64 5.72 4.03
N ARG A 76 13.35 6.10 4.03
CA ARG A 76 12.80 7.12 3.13
C ARG A 76 13.25 8.54 3.46
N LYS A 77 14.10 8.73 4.47
CA LYS A 77 14.60 10.02 4.94
C LYS A 77 13.50 10.99 5.36
N LYS A 78 12.33 10.49 5.75
CA LYS A 78 11.28 11.32 6.38
C LYS A 78 11.70 11.77 7.77
N ARG A 79 12.51 10.94 8.44
CA ARG A 79 13.07 11.17 9.77
C ARG A 79 14.61 11.16 9.69
N ASN A 80 15.27 11.98 10.49
CA ASN A 80 16.73 12.06 10.53
C ASN A 80 17.33 10.97 11.43
N ASP A 81 16.83 10.86 12.64
CA ASP A 81 17.34 9.95 13.66
C ASP A 81 16.77 8.54 13.49
N PRO A 82 17.52 7.47 13.80
CA PRO A 82 16.98 6.12 13.75
C PRO A 82 15.90 5.91 14.83
N PRO A 83 14.93 5.01 14.60
CA PRO A 83 13.95 4.64 15.60
C PRO A 83 14.56 3.81 16.73
N THR A 84 13.99 4.00 17.93
CA THR A 84 14.34 3.21 19.12
C THR A 84 13.39 2.01 19.23
N ILE A 85 13.89 0.89 19.73
CA ILE A 85 13.09 -0.35 19.89
C ILE A 85 11.84 -0.11 20.75
N GLU A 86 11.98 0.65 21.83
CA GLU A 86 10.86 1.01 22.73
C GLU A 86 9.77 1.81 22.02
N GLU A 87 10.16 2.71 21.11
CA GLU A 87 9.23 3.52 20.32
C GLU A 87 8.40 2.64 19.39
N ILE A 88 9.05 1.69 18.72
CA ILE A 88 8.40 0.72 17.83
C ILE A 88 7.38 -0.09 18.63
N LEU A 89 7.79 -0.67 19.77
CA LEU A 89 6.91 -1.49 20.60
C LEU A 89 5.70 -0.69 21.11
N LYS A 90 5.90 0.56 21.52
CA LYS A 90 4.81 1.45 21.96
C LYS A 90 3.81 1.71 20.83
N ASN A 91 4.30 1.95 19.62
CA ASN A 91 3.45 2.21 18.46
C ASN A 91 2.67 0.96 18.03
N GLU A 92 3.30 -0.22 18.09
CA GLU A 92 2.63 -1.50 17.84
C GLU A 92 1.47 -1.71 18.82
N ASN A 93 1.72 -1.55 20.12
CA ASN A 93 0.68 -1.65 21.14
C ASN A 93 -0.46 -0.66 20.88
N TYR A 94 -0.14 0.59 20.55
CA TYR A 94 -1.12 1.62 20.21
C TYR A 94 -1.99 1.22 19.00
N ARG A 95 -1.39 0.63 17.95
CA ARG A 95 -2.12 0.13 16.78
C ARG A 95 -3.08 -0.99 17.15
N GLU A 96 -2.66 -1.91 18.00
CA GLU A 96 -3.52 -3.01 18.47
C GLU A 96 -4.69 -2.48 19.32
N GLU A 97 -4.43 -1.53 20.22
CA GLU A 97 -5.49 -0.88 21.00
C GLU A 97 -6.53 -0.19 20.10
N ILE A 98 -6.08 0.55 19.08
CA ILE A 98 -6.99 1.20 18.14
C ILE A 98 -7.82 0.17 17.38
N LYS A 99 -7.20 -0.92 16.90
CA LYS A 99 -7.92 -1.99 16.20
C LYS A 99 -9.03 -2.58 17.07
N GLN A 100 -8.78 -2.77 18.36
CA GLN A 100 -9.81 -3.23 19.31
C GLN A 100 -10.92 -2.20 19.47
N LYS A 101 -10.58 -0.94 19.73
CA LYS A 101 -11.56 0.15 19.87
C LYS A 101 -12.43 0.32 18.63
N ILE A 102 -11.87 0.20 17.43
CA ILE A 102 -12.60 0.27 16.16
C ILE A 102 -13.62 -0.87 16.05
N LYS A 103 -13.25 -2.10 16.44
CA LYS A 103 -14.18 -3.24 16.44
C LYS A 103 -15.36 -2.96 17.37
N ASP A 104 -15.08 -2.55 18.61
CA ASP A 104 -16.12 -2.25 19.60
C ASP A 104 -17.08 -1.15 19.12
N VAL A 105 -16.53 -0.08 18.54
CA VAL A 105 -17.34 1.02 17.98
C VAL A 105 -18.17 0.52 16.80
N SER A 106 -17.60 -0.28 15.92
CA SER A 106 -18.32 -0.85 14.77
C SER A 106 -19.46 -1.79 15.17
N GLU A 107 -19.29 -2.54 16.27
CA GLU A 107 -20.32 -3.42 16.80
C GLU A 107 -21.46 -2.61 17.43
N LYS A 108 -21.12 -1.60 18.23
CA LYS A 108 -22.11 -0.68 18.81
C LYS A 108 -22.90 0.06 17.73
N ASP A 109 -22.23 0.55 16.70
CA ASP A 109 -22.85 1.24 15.57
C ASP A 109 -23.83 0.33 14.83
N LYS A 110 -23.42 -0.91 14.50
CA LYS A 110 -24.32 -1.92 13.90
C LYS A 110 -25.54 -2.22 14.76
N LEU A 111 -25.37 -2.30 16.08
CA LEU A 111 -26.48 -2.53 17.02
C LEU A 111 -27.45 -1.34 17.06
N LEU A 112 -26.94 -0.11 17.05
CA LEU A 112 -27.76 1.11 16.99
C LEU A 112 -28.52 1.18 15.66
N GLN A 113 -27.82 0.96 14.55
CA GLN A 113 -28.42 0.93 13.22
C GLN A 113 -29.55 -0.12 13.13
N ALA A 114 -29.35 -1.31 13.74
CA ALA A 114 -30.38 -2.35 13.81
C ALA A 114 -31.61 -1.95 14.63
N LYS A 115 -31.44 -1.12 15.68
CA LYS A 115 -32.58 -0.57 16.45
C LYS A 115 -33.32 0.49 15.65
N GLU A 116 -32.60 1.42 15.01
CA GLU A 116 -33.18 2.44 14.14
C GLU A 116 -33.99 1.83 13.00
N TYR A 117 -33.51 0.72 12.41
CA TYR A 117 -34.27 -0.02 11.41
C TYR A 117 -35.54 -0.67 11.95
N LYS A 118 -35.55 -1.12 13.22
CA LYS A 118 -36.75 -1.68 13.86
C LYS A 118 -37.76 -0.58 14.17
N GLU A 119 -37.29 0.59 14.57
CA GLU A 119 -38.11 1.76 14.89
C GLU A 119 -38.59 2.49 13.63
N GLY A 120 -37.98 2.21 12.47
CA GLY A 120 -38.36 2.82 11.18
C GLY A 120 -37.85 4.23 10.98
N LEU A 121 -36.92 4.69 11.82
CA LEU A 121 -36.31 6.03 11.74
C LEU A 121 -35.36 6.17 10.54
N VAL A 122 -34.75 5.06 10.12
CA VAL A 122 -33.80 5.00 9.01
C VAL A 122 -34.26 3.95 8.00
N ALA A 123 -34.28 4.30 6.71
CA ALA A 123 -34.58 3.35 5.64
C ALA A 123 -33.41 2.37 5.46
N LYS A 124 -33.71 1.07 5.41
CA LYS A 124 -32.70 0.07 5.02
C LYS A 124 -32.14 0.46 3.65
N PRO A 125 -30.82 0.41 3.43
CA PRO A 125 -30.25 0.59 2.11
C PRO A 125 -30.77 -0.55 1.24
N VAL A 126 -31.82 -0.27 0.47
CA VAL A 126 -32.30 -1.19 -0.55
C VAL A 126 -31.16 -1.27 -1.56
N HIS A 127 -30.73 -2.49 -1.91
CA HIS A 127 -29.84 -2.71 -3.04
C HIS A 127 -30.61 -2.37 -4.31
N THR A 128 -30.78 -1.08 -4.59
CA THR A 128 -31.37 -0.60 -5.81
C THR A 128 -30.31 -0.74 -6.89
N GLN A 129 -30.62 -1.47 -7.96
CA GLN A 129 -29.90 -1.29 -9.20
C GLN A 129 -30.12 0.17 -9.60
N VAL A 130 -29.11 1.02 -9.39
CA VAL A 130 -29.17 2.44 -9.71
C VAL A 130 -29.22 2.57 -11.22
N LYS A 131 -30.41 2.42 -11.79
CA LYS A 131 -30.72 2.74 -13.18
C LYS A 131 -30.97 4.24 -13.28
N GLY A 132 -29.96 5.02 -12.93
CA GLY A 132 -30.00 6.47 -13.13
C GLY A 132 -29.85 6.81 -14.60
N HIS A 133 -30.17 8.05 -14.99
CA HIS A 133 -29.92 8.58 -16.34
C HIS A 133 -28.43 8.50 -16.78
N ALA A 134 -27.51 8.23 -15.85
CA ALA A 134 -26.07 8.07 -16.05
C ALA A 134 -25.57 6.62 -15.95
N SER A 135 -26.43 5.61 -15.75
CA SER A 135 -25.98 4.21 -15.75
C SER A 135 -25.71 3.76 -17.18
N ALA A 136 -24.45 3.43 -17.49
CA ALA A 136 -24.07 2.93 -18.80
C ALA A 136 -24.80 1.60 -19.11
N PRO A 137 -25.62 1.53 -20.18
CA PRO A 137 -26.43 0.34 -20.49
C PRO A 137 -25.60 -0.92 -20.75
N TYR A 138 -24.34 -0.74 -21.15
CA TYR A 138 -23.43 -1.79 -21.64
C TYR A 138 -22.38 -2.26 -20.61
N TYR A 139 -22.03 -1.42 -19.62
CA TYR A 139 -20.92 -1.75 -18.72
C TYR A 139 -21.27 -2.95 -17.83
N GLY A 140 -20.55 -4.06 -18.00
CA GLY A 140 -20.75 -5.31 -17.25
C GLY A 140 -21.77 -6.28 -17.85
N LYS A 141 -22.43 -5.96 -18.97
CA LYS A 141 -23.30 -6.92 -19.67
C LYS A 141 -22.49 -7.70 -20.72
N LYS A 142 -22.61 -9.02 -20.71
CA LYS A 142 -21.98 -9.90 -21.71
C LYS A 142 -22.78 -9.97 -23.02
N GLU A 143 -24.04 -9.55 -23.00
CA GLU A 143 -24.96 -9.67 -24.13
C GLU A 143 -25.41 -8.29 -24.63
N PRO A 144 -25.41 -8.06 -25.96
CA PRO A 144 -25.96 -6.85 -26.55
C PRO A 144 -27.48 -6.81 -26.43
N SER A 145 -28.06 -5.68 -26.05
CA SER A 145 -29.51 -5.51 -25.93
C SER A 145 -30.18 -5.28 -27.28
N GLN A 146 -31.39 -5.83 -27.45
CA GLN A 146 -32.24 -5.59 -28.63
C GLN A 146 -32.84 -4.18 -28.65
N ASP A 147 -33.13 -3.63 -27.47
CA ASP A 147 -33.75 -2.30 -27.37
C ASP A 147 -32.71 -1.19 -27.59
N PRO A 148 -33.04 -0.16 -28.40
CA PRO A 148 -32.18 1.01 -28.55
C PRO A 148 -32.10 1.76 -27.22
N THR A 149 -30.90 2.26 -26.88
CA THR A 149 -30.71 3.07 -25.67
C THR A 149 -30.10 4.42 -26.00
N SER A 150 -30.66 5.48 -25.41
CA SER A 150 -30.14 6.84 -25.54
C SER A 150 -29.60 7.33 -24.20
N THR A 151 -28.35 7.75 -24.16
CA THR A 151 -27.74 8.41 -22.98
C THR A 151 -27.36 9.83 -23.37
N ALA A 152 -28.13 10.82 -22.90
CA ALA A 152 -27.93 12.27 -23.08
C ALA A 152 -27.45 12.74 -24.48
N SER A 153 -26.17 12.54 -24.82
CA SER A 153 -25.54 12.94 -26.08
C SER A 153 -25.28 11.78 -27.07
N THR A 154 -25.45 10.52 -26.68
CA THR A 154 -25.09 9.35 -27.50
C THR A 154 -26.27 8.39 -27.63
N PHE A 155 -26.75 8.21 -28.85
CA PHE A 155 -27.70 7.16 -29.23
C PHE A 155 -26.96 5.88 -29.58
N GLN A 156 -27.34 4.76 -28.97
CA GLN A 156 -26.82 3.42 -29.28
C GLN A 156 -27.95 2.59 -29.89
N PRO A 157 -27.87 2.22 -31.19
CA PRO A 157 -28.87 1.37 -31.80
C PRO A 157 -28.84 -0.02 -31.19
N GLY A 158 -30.03 -0.64 -31.05
CA GLY A 158 -30.14 -2.03 -30.62
C GLY A 158 -29.50 -2.98 -31.65
N SER A 159 -28.96 -4.10 -31.18
CA SER A 159 -28.40 -5.12 -32.07
C SER A 159 -29.53 -6.02 -32.59
N TRP A 160 -29.72 -6.06 -33.91
CA TRP A 160 -30.70 -6.95 -34.54
C TRP A 160 -30.26 -8.41 -34.38
N MET A 161 -31.12 -9.24 -33.81
CA MET A 161 -30.91 -10.68 -33.68
C MET A 161 -31.83 -11.43 -34.66
N PRO A 162 -31.31 -12.36 -35.48
CA PRO A 162 -32.15 -13.13 -36.39
C PRO A 162 -33.13 -14.01 -35.61
N PRO A 163 -34.37 -14.18 -36.10
CA PRO A 163 -35.36 -15.05 -35.49
C PRO A 163 -34.83 -16.49 -35.48
N GLY A 164 -34.51 -17.01 -34.29
CA GLY A 164 -33.94 -18.35 -34.09
C GLY A 164 -32.63 -18.40 -33.29
N SER A 165 -32.01 -17.26 -32.99
CA SER A 165 -30.78 -17.18 -32.18
C SER A 165 -31.01 -17.03 -30.66
N GLY A 166 -32.28 -16.93 -30.23
CA GLY A 166 -32.63 -17.04 -28.82
C GLY A 166 -32.38 -18.47 -28.35
N SER A 167 -31.48 -18.63 -27.39
CA SER A 167 -31.21 -19.89 -26.71
C SER A 167 -32.50 -20.61 -26.34
N GLY A 168 -32.87 -21.62 -27.12
CA GLY A 168 -33.71 -22.69 -26.64
C GLY A 168 -32.95 -23.36 -25.50
N HIS A 169 -33.40 -23.14 -24.27
CA HIS A 169 -33.16 -24.07 -23.17
C HIS A 169 -34.51 -24.54 -22.65
N ASN A 170 -34.55 -25.85 -22.45
CA ASN A 170 -35.71 -26.73 -22.44
C ASN A 170 -36.66 -26.54 -21.25
N LYS A 171 -37.83 -27.16 -21.44
CA LYS A 171 -38.83 -27.58 -20.45
C LYS A 171 -38.27 -27.99 -19.09
#